data_AF-A0A3D5YE86-F1
#
_entry.id   AF-A0A3D5YE86-F1
#
_cell.length_a   1.000
_cell.length_b   1.000
_cell.length_c   1.000
_cell.angle_alpha   90.00
_cell.angle_beta   90.00
_cell.angle_gamma   90.00
#
_symmetry.space_group_name_H-M   'P 1'
#
loop_
_entity.id
_entity.type
_entity.pdbx_description
1 polymer ?
#
loop_
_entity_poly.entity_id
_entity_poly.type
_entity_poly.pdbx_seq_one_letter_code
_entity_poly.pdbx_strand_id
1 'polypeptide(L)' 'MLYNVSRARKKSGDKQKKALEWYILVLKKEILLGTTKWVINTKKCAEARLKKMGITKDMVIKTLENKGLKDLLSKIN' A
#
# COMPACT_ATOMS: atom_id res chain seq x y z
N MET A 1 -42.15 4.05 -0.73
CA MET A 1 -41.07 4.98 -1.15
C MET A 1 -39.75 4.23 -1.05
N LEU A 2 -39.23 3.67 -2.15
CA LEU A 2 -37.90 3.05 -2.16
C LEU A 2 -36.85 4.16 -2.29
N TYR A 3 -36.05 4.37 -1.26
CA TYR A 3 -34.92 5.30 -1.32
C TYR A 3 -33.91 4.75 -2.33
N ASN A 4 -33.72 5.47 -3.45
CA ASN A 4 -32.65 5.18 -4.39
C ASN A 4 -31.31 5.52 -3.75
N VAL A 5 -30.73 4.56 -3.02
CA VAL A 5 -29.39 4.69 -2.45
C VAL A 5 -28.37 4.47 -3.55
N SER A 6 -28.24 5.44 -4.45
CA SER A 6 -27.14 5.52 -5.43
C SER A 6 -25.82 5.78 -4.69
N ARG A 7 -25.37 4.83 -3.86
CA ARG A 7 -24.08 4.79 -3.16
C ARG A 7 -22.97 4.31 -4.11
N ALA A 8 -23.02 4.73 -5.38
CA ALA A 8 -21.91 4.49 -6.29
C ALA A 8 -20.69 5.22 -5.73
N ARG A 9 -19.75 4.47 -5.15
CA ARG A 9 -18.51 5.02 -4.59
C ARG A 9 -17.81 5.77 -5.73
N LYS A 10 -17.61 7.08 -5.58
CA LYS A 10 -16.74 7.84 -6.51
C LYS A 10 -15.42 7.08 -6.64
N LYS A 11 -15.05 6.73 -7.88
CA LYS A 11 -13.73 6.18 -8.17
C LYS A 11 -12.72 7.26 -7.80
N SER A 12 -12.14 7.18 -6.60
CA SER A 12 -11.06 8.09 -6.21
C SER A 12 -9.94 7.97 -7.24
N GLY A 13 -9.60 9.11 -7.85
CA GLY A 13 -8.57 9.22 -8.88
C GLY A 13 -7.15 8.95 -8.37
N ASP A 14 -6.97 8.84 -7.05
CA ASP A 14 -5.69 8.68 -6.38
C ASP A 14 -5.18 7.23 -6.41
N LYS A 15 -5.02 6.69 -7.61
CA LYS A 15 -4.49 5.33 -7.83
C LYS A 15 -3.10 5.15 -7.21
N GLN A 16 -2.27 6.21 -7.22
CA GLN A 16 -0.94 6.22 -6.63
C GLN A 16 -0.99 6.13 -5.09
N LYS A 17 -1.84 6.95 -4.45
CA LYS A 17 -2.04 6.93 -2.99
C LYS A 17 -2.50 5.55 -2.52
N LYS A 18 -3.44 4.94 -3.24
CA LYS A 18 -3.91 3.57 -2.93
C LYS A 18 -2.83 2.52 -3.11
N ALA A 19 -1.96 2.66 -4.11
CA ALA A 19 -0.84 1.74 -4.31
C ALA A 19 0.14 1.81 -3.14
N LEU A 20 0.47 3.02 -2.68
CA LEU A 20 1.30 3.26 -1.49
C LEU A 20 0.66 2.70 -0.21
N GLU A 21 -0.61 3.00 0.02
CA GLU A 21 -1.35 2.49 1.19
C GLU A 21 -1.38 0.96 1.21
N TRP A 22 -1.57 0.34 0.05
CA TRP A 22 -1.55 -1.11 -0.05
C TRP A 22 -0.18 -1.70 0.24
N TYR A 23 0.90 -1.11 -0.28
CA TYR A 23 2.27 -1.55 0.03
C TYR A 23 2.58 -1.44 1.54
N ILE A 24 2.20 -0.32 2.16
CA ILE A 24 2.36 -0.12 3.61
C ILE A 24 1.59 -1.18 4.40
N LEU A 25 0.37 -1.52 3.97
CA LEU A 25 -0.43 -2.57 4.62
C LEU A 25 0.28 -3.92 4.55
N VAL A 26 0.88 -4.28 3.42
CA VAL A 26 1.65 -5.52 3.27
C VAL A 26 2.84 -5.54 4.21
N LEU A 27 3.60 -4.43 4.33
CA LEU A 27 4.72 -4.34 5.27
C LEU A 27 4.26 -4.47 6.74
N LYS A 28 3.13 -3.87 7.10
CA LYS A 28 2.54 -4.06 8.45
C LYS A 28 2.16 -5.51 8.72
N LYS A 29 1.62 -6.20 7.71
CA LYS A 29 1.29 -7.64 7.81
C LYS A 29 2.54 -8.50 7.88
N GLU A 30 3.61 -8.12 7.21
CA GLU A 30 4.92 -8.77 7.31
C GLU A 30 5.49 -8.70 8.73
N ILE A 31 5.36 -7.56 9.41
CA ILE A 31 5.76 -7.42 10.82
C ILE A 31 4.88 -8.27 11.75
N LEU A 32 3.56 -8.24 11.55
CA LEU A 32 2.63 -8.93 12.46
C LEU A 32 2.62 -10.45 12.32
N LEU A 33 2.72 -10.97 11.09
CA LEU A 33 2.56 -12.40 10.78
C LEU A 33 3.87 -13.10 10.40
N GLY A 34 4.96 -12.33 10.22
CA GLY A 34 6.21 -12.83 9.67
C GLY A 34 6.14 -13.11 8.16
N THR A 35 7.18 -13.77 7.65
CA THR A 35 7.33 -14.12 6.23
C THR A 35 6.51 -15.35 5.87
N THR A 36 5.21 -15.17 5.72
CA THR A 36 4.32 -16.20 5.16
C THR A 36 4.34 -16.19 3.63
N LYS A 37 3.97 -17.32 3.00
CA LYS A 37 3.85 -17.41 1.52
C LYS A 37 2.94 -16.31 0.95
N TRP A 38 1.87 -15.96 1.67
CA TRP A 38 0.95 -14.89 1.28
C TRP A 38 1.63 -13.52 1.29
N VAL A 39 2.38 -13.19 2.35
CA VAL A 39 3.11 -11.93 2.44
C VAL A 39 4.14 -11.80 1.31
N ILE A 40 4.91 -12.85 1.03
CA ILE A 40 5.92 -12.87 -0.04
C ILE A 40 5.26 -12.59 -1.40
N ASN A 41 4.19 -13.32 -1.71
CA ASN A 41 3.49 -13.16 -2.99
C ASN A 41 2.84 -11.78 -3.11
N THR A 42 2.20 -11.31 -2.04
CA THR A 42 1.52 -10.02 -2.02
C THR A 42 2.51 -8.85 -2.09
N LYS A 43 3.69 -8.99 -1.47
CA LYS A 43 4.78 -8.02 -1.56
C LYS A 43 5.28 -7.87 -3.00
N LYS A 44 5.52 -8.99 -3.70
CA LYS A 44 5.87 -8.96 -5.13
C LYS A 44 4.81 -8.25 -5.98
N CYS A 45 3.53 -8.53 -5.74
CA CYS A 45 2.44 -7.84 -6.45
C CYS A 45 2.37 -6.34 -6.12
N ALA A 46 2.63 -5.96 -4.87
CA ALA A 46 2.65 -4.58 -4.43
C ALA A 46 3.82 -3.80 -5.04
N GLU A 47 5.02 -4.40 -5.10
CA GLU A 47 6.18 -3.83 -5.80
C GLU A 47 5.95 -3.64 -7.29
N ALA A 48 5.38 -4.65 -7.96
CA ALA A 48 5.01 -4.55 -9.38
C ALA A 48 4.00 -3.41 -9.62
N ARG A 49 3.05 -3.22 -8.70
CA ARG A 49 2.06 -2.14 -8.77
C ARG A 49 2.69 -0.76 -8.54
N LEU A 50 3.64 -0.64 -7.62
CA LEU A 50 4.41 0.60 -7.42
C LEU A 50 5.20 0.95 -8.70
N LYS A 51 5.89 -0.05 -9.28
CA LYS A 51 6.64 0.12 -10.54
C LYS A 51 5.74 0.55 -11.70
N LYS A 52 4.55 -0.06 -11.84
CA LYS A 52 3.56 0.31 -12.86
C LYS A 52 3.06 1.76 -12.71
N MET A 53 3.06 2.29 -11.49
CA MET A 53 2.61 3.65 -11.17
C MET A 53 3.74 4.68 -11.17
N GLY A 54 4.98 4.29 -11.47
CA GLY A 54 6.16 5.16 -11.48
C GLY A 54 6.62 5.60 -10.09
N ILE A 55 6.24 4.88 -9.03
CA ILE A 55 6.59 5.24 -7.65
C ILE A 55 7.96 4.64 -7.33
N THR A 56 8.95 5.48 -7.06
CA THR A 56 10.30 5.06 -6.69
C THR A 56 10.40 4.67 -5.22
N LYS A 57 11.43 3.91 -4.86
CA LYS A 57 11.70 3.55 -3.46
C LYS A 57 11.85 4.79 -2.57
N ASP A 58 12.47 5.86 -3.06
CA ASP A 58 12.62 7.13 -2.33
C ASP A 58 11.27 7.77 -2.00
N MET A 59 10.30 7.68 -2.91
CA MET A 59 8.94 8.18 -2.64
C MET A 59 8.26 7.37 -1.54
N VAL A 60 8.48 6.06 -1.51
CA VAL A 60 7.94 5.18 -0.47
C VAL A 60 8.58 5.52 0.88
N ILE A 61 9.90 5.70 0.92
CA ILE A 61 10.67 6.11 2.11
C ILE A 61 10.15 7.44 2.64
N LYS A 62 10.07 8.48 1.81
CA LYS A 62 9.51 9.79 2.19
C LYS A 62 8.08 9.67 2.71
N THR A 63 7.26 8.81 2.10
CA THR A 63 5.87 8.60 2.54
C THR A 63 5.80 7.89 3.90
N LEU A 64 6.72 6.97 4.19
CA LEU A 64 6.81 6.29 5.47
C LEU A 64 7.32 7.23 6.56
N GLU A 65 8.33 8.04 6.27
CA GLU A 65 8.84 9.09 7.15
C GLU A 65 7.76 10.10 7.50
N ASN A 66 7.05 10.63 6.50
CA ASN A 66 5.93 11.56 6.70
C ASN A 66 4.78 10.96 7.53
N LYS A 67 4.59 9.64 7.48
CA LYS A 67 3.57 8.92 8.26
C LYS A 67 4.06 8.48 9.64
N GLY A 68 5.32 8.75 9.99
CA GLY A 68 5.94 8.30 11.25
C GLY A 68 6.15 6.80 11.34
N LEU A 69 6.11 6.07 10.22
CA LEU A 69 6.22 4.61 10.17
C LEU A 69 7.68 4.17 10.02
N LYS A 70 8.54 4.63 10.92
CA LYS A 70 9.99 4.35 10.90
C LYS A 70 10.30 2.86 11.09
N ASP A 71 9.45 2.13 11.80
CA ASP A 71 9.62 0.68 12.01
C ASP A 71 9.61 -0.11 10.70
N LEU A 72 8.84 0.35 9.70
CA LEU A 72 8.74 -0.28 8.39
C LEU A 72 9.95 0.04 7.49
N LEU A 73 10.75 1.05 7.82
CA LEU A 73 11.95 1.45 7.07
C LEU A 73 13.00 0.34 7.07
N SER A 74 13.12 -0.37 8.21
CA SER A 74 14.03 -1.51 8.41
C SER A 74 13.81 -2.66 7.44
N LYS A 75 12.64 -2.72 6.79
CA LYS A 75 12.26 -3.80 5.86
C LYS A 75 12.39 -3.42 4.38
N ILE A 76 12.76 -2.17 4.12
CA ILE A 76 13.01 -1.62 2.78
C ILE A 76 14.51 -1.56 2.48
N ASN A 77 15.35 -1.40 3.52
CA ASN A 77 16.80 -1.52 3.44
C ASN A 77 17.25 -2.95 3.13
#